data_AF-A0A7W9WVH3-F1
#
_entry.id   AF-A0A7W9WVH3-F1
#
_cell.length_a   1.000
_cell.length_b   1.000
_cell.length_c   1.000
_cell.angle_alpha   90.00
_cell.angle_beta   90.00
_cell.angle_gamma   90.00
#
_symmetry.space_group_name_H-M   'P 1'
#
loop_
_entity.id
_entity.type
_entity.pdbx_description
1 polymer ?
#
loop_
_entity_poly.entity_id
_entity_poly.type
_entity_poly.pdbx_seq_one_letter_code
_entity_poly.pdbx_strand_id
1 'polypeptide(L)'
;MLGHHTSGAANELNRFHPEGATALREVLELYDWSPDDGAAQRIDAIREVRVSLRQVLARGGMLREIRLHVELDASAFDGPGDAVLFGDVLNHFLGRYAGVHHAVGLALVVDGKETVYPRTMFEGAPF
;
A
#
# COMPACT_ATOMS: atom_id res chain seq x y z
N MET A 1 12.88 10.53 -18.01
CA MET A 1 12.10 9.29 -17.78
C MET A 1 13.11 8.23 -17.34
N LEU A 2 13.44 8.19 -16.04
CA LEU A 2 14.49 7.31 -15.48
C LEU A 2 13.82 6.21 -14.66
N GLY A 3 14.04 4.97 -15.09
CA GLY A 3 13.54 3.76 -14.42
C GLY A 3 14.20 3.57 -13.07
N HIS A 4 13.39 3.63 -12.01
CA HIS A 4 13.79 3.35 -10.64
C HIS A 4 13.32 1.94 -10.27
N HIS A 5 13.76 0.93 -11.02
CA HIS A 5 13.34 -0.44 -10.77
C HIS A 5 14.37 -1.13 -9.87
N THR A 6 13.84 -1.71 -8.79
CA THR A 6 14.40 -2.74 -7.91
C THR A 6 15.29 -2.32 -6.72
N SER A 7 16.11 -1.26 -6.79
CA SER A 7 16.97 -0.91 -5.63
C SER A 7 16.27 -0.06 -4.55
N GLY A 8 15.42 0.89 -4.94
CA GLY A 8 14.73 1.80 -4.00
C GLY A 8 13.53 1.17 -3.27
N ALA A 9 12.77 0.30 -3.94
CA ALA A 9 11.51 -0.25 -3.41
C ALA A 9 11.68 -1.04 -2.09
N ALA A 10 12.74 -1.84 -1.98
CA ALA A 10 13.04 -2.57 -0.74
C ALA A 10 13.44 -1.62 0.40
N ASN A 11 14.10 -0.51 0.07
CA ASN A 11 14.51 0.51 1.05
C ASN A 11 13.29 1.27 1.61
N GLU A 12 12.31 1.58 0.77
CA GLU A 12 11.07 2.26 1.18
C GLU A 12 10.19 1.37 2.07
N LEU A 13 10.03 0.08 1.73
CA LEU A 13 9.33 -0.87 2.61
C LEU A 13 10.00 -1.01 3.98
N ASN A 14 11.34 -0.95 4.04
CA ASN A 14 12.08 -0.98 5.29
C ASN A 14 11.83 0.27 6.15
N ARG A 15 11.57 1.44 5.54
CA ARG A 15 11.24 2.70 6.26
C ARG A 15 9.84 2.68 6.87
N PHE A 16 8.89 1.91 6.32
CA PHE A 16 7.55 1.77 6.90
C PHE A 16 7.56 1.08 8.27
N HIS A 17 8.61 0.36 8.65
CA HIS A 17 8.70 -0.26 9.97
C HIS A 17 9.03 0.73 11.11
N PRO A 18 10.03 1.63 10.99
CA PRO A 18 10.28 2.68 11.99
C PRO A 18 9.41 3.93 11.86
N GLU A 19 9.03 4.34 10.64
CA GLU A 19 8.39 5.64 10.36
C GLU A 19 6.94 5.50 9.87
N GLY A 20 6.48 4.27 9.62
CA GLY A 20 5.06 3.91 9.41
C GLY A 20 4.28 4.85 8.50
N ALA A 21 3.33 5.56 9.10
CA ALA A 21 2.43 6.47 8.41
C ALA A 21 3.18 7.64 7.75
N THR A 22 4.16 8.25 8.43
CA THR A 22 4.92 9.37 7.89
C THR A 22 5.66 8.96 6.61
N ALA A 23 6.40 7.84 6.65
CA ALA A 23 7.13 7.36 5.49
C ALA A 23 6.19 6.99 4.32
N LEU A 24 5.01 6.43 4.60
CA LEU A 24 4.04 6.14 3.54
C LEU A 24 3.48 7.44 2.93
N ARG A 25 3.11 8.44 3.75
CA ARG A 25 2.62 9.73 3.24
C ARG A 25 3.66 10.45 2.40
N GLU A 26 4.91 10.53 2.87
CA GLU A 26 6.02 11.15 2.12
C GLU A 26 6.18 10.53 0.73
N VAL A 27 6.14 9.19 0.65
CA VAL A 27 6.26 8.49 -0.63
C VAL A 27 5.05 8.76 -1.53
N LEU A 28 3.84 8.81 -0.97
CA LEU A 28 2.62 9.09 -1.73
C LEU A 28 2.59 10.53 -2.26
N GLU A 29 3.07 11.51 -1.50
CA GLU A 29 3.16 12.93 -1.91
C GLU A 29 4.09 13.15 -3.11
N LEU A 30 5.05 12.26 -3.36
CA LEU A 30 5.95 12.34 -4.52
C LEU A 30 5.27 11.94 -5.84
N TYR A 31 4.09 11.33 -5.79
CA TYR A 31 3.35 10.92 -6.99
C TYR A 31 2.37 12.00 -7.44
N ASP A 32 2.20 12.14 -8.75
CA ASP A 32 1.21 13.05 -9.34
C ASP A 32 -0.17 12.37 -9.30
N TRP A 33 -0.98 12.74 -8.29
CA TRP A 33 -2.36 12.25 -8.14
C TRP A 33 -3.29 12.99 -9.09
N SER A 34 -4.37 12.34 -9.52
CA SER A 34 -5.34 12.94 -10.46
C SER A 34 -5.84 14.31 -9.97
N PRO A 35 -6.04 15.30 -10.87
CA PRO A 35 -6.32 16.71 -10.54
C PRO A 35 -7.70 17.04 -9.94
N ASP A 36 -8.48 16.05 -9.46
CA ASP A 36 -9.70 16.31 -8.67
C ASP A 36 -9.33 16.21 -7.17
N ASP A 37 -9.01 17.38 -6.62
CA ASP A 37 -8.24 17.71 -5.41
C ASP A 37 -8.83 17.24 -4.06
N GLY A 38 -8.81 15.93 -3.82
CA GLY A 38 -8.92 15.35 -2.46
C GLY A 38 -7.69 14.53 -2.04
N ALA A 39 -6.65 14.47 -2.88
CA ALA A 39 -5.51 13.57 -2.68
C ALA A 39 -4.73 13.89 -1.40
N ALA A 40 -4.37 15.15 -1.17
CA ALA A 40 -3.66 15.56 0.04
C ALA A 40 -4.46 15.22 1.31
N GLN A 41 -5.76 15.54 1.32
CA GLN A 41 -6.65 15.22 2.43
C GLN A 41 -6.72 13.71 2.72
N ARG A 42 -6.83 12.87 1.67
CA ARG A 42 -6.87 11.41 1.81
C ARG A 42 -5.53 10.80 2.22
N ILE A 43 -4.42 11.39 1.80
CA ILE A 43 -3.07 11.02 2.28
C ILE A 43 -2.94 11.38 3.77
N ASP A 44 -3.38 12.56 4.17
CA ASP A 44 -3.38 13.01 5.57
C ASP A 44 -4.27 12.13 6.47
N ALA A 45 -5.28 11.49 5.89
CA ALA A 45 -6.15 10.54 6.58
C ALA A 45 -5.43 9.29 7.08
N ILE A 46 -4.21 8.97 6.61
CA ILE A 46 -3.46 7.77 7.01
C ILE A 46 -2.95 7.93 8.45
N ARG A 47 -3.64 7.34 9.43
CA ARG A 47 -3.34 7.48 10.86
C ARG A 47 -2.22 6.57 11.33
N GLU A 48 -2.30 5.29 10.99
CA GLU A 48 -1.34 4.27 11.40
C GLU A 48 -0.97 3.40 10.20
N VAL A 49 0.29 3.01 10.12
CA VAL A 49 0.76 1.98 9.18
C VAL A 49 1.62 1.00 9.97
N ARG A 50 1.28 -0.28 9.89
CA ARG A 50 2.10 -1.38 10.41
C ARG A 50 2.44 -2.35 9.30
N VAL A 51 3.64 -2.89 9.35
CA VAL A 51 4.10 -3.90 8.40
C VAL A 51 4.21 -5.25 9.11
N SER A 52 3.70 -6.30 8.48
CA SER A 52 3.85 -7.68 8.96
C SER A 52 4.37 -8.57 7.85
N LEU A 53 5.34 -9.43 8.17
CA LEU A 53 5.77 -10.50 7.28
C LEU A 53 4.95 -11.76 7.58
N ARG A 54 4.31 -12.32 6.55
CA ARG A 54 3.48 -13.52 6.64
C ARG A 54 4.00 -14.59 5.69
N GLN A 55 3.86 -15.85 6.10
CA GLN A 55 4.02 -16.97 5.18
C GLN A 55 2.63 -17.55 4.90
N VAL A 56 2.26 -17.63 3.63
CA VAL A 56 0.93 -18.07 3.22
C VAL A 56 1.06 -19.24 2.25
N LEU A 57 0.25 -20.27 2.43
CA LEU A 57 0.20 -21.38 1.49
C LEU A 57 -0.51 -20.94 0.21
N ALA A 58 0.14 -21.05 -0.94
CA ALA A 58 -0.43 -20.69 -2.24
C ALA A 58 0.09 -21.64 -3.32
N ARG A 59 -0.83 -22.14 -4.17
CA ARG A 59 -0.52 -23.00 -5.34
C ARG A 59 0.45 -24.17 -5.02
N GLY A 60 0.28 -24.80 -3.85
CA GLY A 60 1.11 -25.94 -3.42
C GLY A 60 2.48 -25.60 -2.84
N GLY A 61 2.80 -24.31 -2.64
CA GLY A 61 4.05 -23.84 -2.05
C GLY A 61 3.83 -22.77 -0.97
N MET A 62 4.93 -22.39 -0.30
CA MET A 62 4.91 -21.34 0.71
C MET A 62 5.29 -19.99 0.06
N LEU A 63 4.36 -19.05 0.08
CA LEU A 63 4.53 -17.70 -0.39
C LEU A 63 4.89 -16.78 0.78
N ARG A 64 5.94 -15.96 0.61
CA ARG A 64 6.21 -14.84 1.52
C ARG A 64 5.37 -13.65 1.13
N GLU A 65 4.77 -13.00 2.11
CA GLU A 65 3.96 -11.82 1.92
C GLU A 65 4.33 -10.74 2.91
N ILE A 66 4.57 -9.54 2.38
CA ILE A 66 4.66 -8.31 3.16
C ILE A 66 3.27 -7.70 3.17
N ARG A 67 2.62 -7.66 4.33
CA ARG A 67 1.30 -7.04 4.48
C ARG A 67 1.39 -5.72 5.22
N LEU A 68 0.91 -4.68 4.57
CA LEU A 68 0.69 -3.37 5.17
C LEU A 68 -0.72 -3.35 5.79
N HIS A 69 -0.77 -2.92 7.04
CA HIS A 69 -1.98 -2.65 7.79
C HIS A 69 -2.09 -1.14 7.92
N VAL A 70 -3.12 -0.57 7.32
CA VAL A 70 -3.31 0.88 7.24
C VAL A 70 -4.61 1.24 7.94
N GLU A 71 -4.55 2.18 8.87
CA GLU A 71 -5.73 2.78 9.50
C GLU A 71 -5.99 4.16 8.90
N LEU A 72 -7.24 4.41 8.49
CA LEU A 72 -7.67 5.68 7.93
C LEU A 72 -8.62 6.45 8.86
N ASP A 73 -8.52 7.76 8.81
CA ASP A 73 -9.53 8.69 9.31
C ASP A 73 -10.73 8.76 8.35
N ALA A 74 -11.87 8.19 8.73
CA ALA A 74 -13.07 8.22 7.89
C ALA A 74 -13.61 9.63 7.62
N SER A 75 -13.31 10.62 8.49
CA SER A 75 -13.80 11.99 8.34
C SER A 75 -13.17 12.76 7.18
N ALA A 76 -12.07 12.24 6.64
CA ALA A 76 -11.35 12.80 5.50
C ALA A 76 -11.88 12.31 4.13
N PHE A 77 -12.97 11.53 4.12
CA PHE A 77 -13.58 10.96 2.92
C PHE A 77 -15.05 11.36 2.82
N ASP A 78 -15.55 11.53 1.59
CA ASP A 78 -16.95 11.90 1.32
C ASP A 78 -17.95 10.77 1.61
N GLY A 79 -17.46 9.60 2.00
CA GLY A 79 -18.23 8.45 2.45
C GLY A 79 -17.49 7.13 2.27
N PRO A 80 -18.15 5.99 2.57
CA PRO A 80 -17.51 4.67 2.49
C PRO A 80 -17.00 4.33 1.09
N GLY A 81 -17.65 4.83 0.03
CA GLY A 81 -17.22 4.60 -1.35
C GLY A 81 -15.90 5.28 -1.69
N ASP A 82 -15.69 6.51 -1.23
CA ASP A 82 -14.45 7.26 -1.44
C ASP A 82 -13.27 6.62 -0.70
N ALA A 83 -13.48 6.15 0.53
CA ALA A 83 -12.47 5.39 1.27
C ALA A 83 -12.10 4.05 0.60
N VAL A 84 -13.08 3.36 -0.02
CA VAL A 84 -12.81 2.14 -0.80
C VAL A 84 -12.03 2.45 -2.07
N LEU A 85 -12.41 3.48 -2.82
CA LEU A 85 -11.69 3.90 -4.03
C LEU A 85 -10.25 4.30 -3.71
N PHE A 86 -10.03 5.04 -2.62
CA PHE A 86 -8.68 5.33 -2.15
C PHE A 86 -7.91 4.06 -1.79
N GLY A 87 -8.55 3.10 -1.12
CA GLY A 87 -7.97 1.81 -0.82
C GLY A 87 -7.60 0.99 -2.07
N ASP A 88 -8.40 1.04 -3.14
CA ASP A 88 -8.09 0.40 -4.43
C ASP A 88 -6.84 1.04 -5.07
N VAL A 89 -6.77 2.37 -5.09
CA VAL A 89 -5.61 3.12 -5.58
C VAL A 89 -4.37 2.78 -4.75
N LEU A 90 -4.49 2.75 -3.42
CA LEU A 90 -3.41 2.42 -2.51
C LEU A 90 -2.94 0.97 -2.69
N ASN A 91 -3.85 0.01 -2.88
CA ASN A 91 -3.49 -1.38 -3.13
C ASN A 91 -2.74 -1.53 -4.47
N HIS A 92 -3.19 -0.85 -5.52
CA HIS A 92 -2.51 -0.81 -6.80
C HIS A 92 -1.10 -0.20 -6.67
N PHE A 93 -0.98 0.91 -5.93
CA PHE A 93 0.28 1.56 -5.65
C PHE A 93 1.26 0.62 -4.93
N LEU A 94 0.84 0.04 -3.80
CA LEU A 94 1.66 -0.86 -2.99
C LEU A 94 2.02 -2.15 -3.76
N GLY A 95 1.16 -2.58 -4.68
CA GLY A 95 1.45 -3.71 -5.57
C GLY A 95 2.73 -3.54 -6.39
N ARG A 96 3.17 -2.30 -6.67
CA ARG A 96 4.42 -1.99 -7.37
C ARG A 96 5.67 -2.42 -6.59
N TYR A 97 5.53 -2.65 -5.27
CA TYR A 97 6.60 -3.14 -4.40
C TYR A 97 6.66 -4.67 -4.31
N ALA A 98 5.76 -5.39 -5.01
CA ALA A 98 5.86 -6.83 -5.12
C ALA A 98 7.16 -7.22 -5.83
N GLY A 99 7.83 -8.24 -5.30
CA GLY A 99 9.11 -8.72 -5.81
C GLY A 99 9.06 -10.18 -6.19
N VAL A 100 10.11 -10.65 -6.87
CA VAL A 100 10.24 -12.06 -7.29
C VAL A 100 10.06 -13.04 -6.12
N HIS A 101 10.42 -12.63 -4.90
CA HIS A 101 10.42 -13.49 -3.70
C HIS A 101 9.30 -13.20 -2.70
N HIS A 102 8.50 -12.16 -2.91
CA HIS A 102 7.44 -11.79 -1.98
C HIS A 102 6.25 -11.12 -2.68
N ALA A 103 5.06 -11.44 -2.21
CA ALA A 103 3.86 -10.68 -2.49
C ALA A 103 3.77 -9.43 -1.60
N VAL A 104 3.03 -8.44 -2.06
CA VAL A 104 2.59 -7.31 -1.23
C VAL A 104 1.07 -7.33 -1.12
N GLY A 105 0.54 -7.08 0.08
CA GLY A 105 -0.90 -6.98 0.30
C GLY A 105 -1.27 -5.85 1.24
N LEU A 106 -2.52 -5.39 1.15
CA LEU A 106 -3.09 -4.33 1.96
C LEU A 106 -4.25 -4.85 2.82
N ALA A 107 -4.24 -4.50 4.10
CA ALA A 107 -5.40 -4.55 4.98
C ALA A 107 -5.71 -3.12 5.45
N LEU A 108 -6.92 -2.66 5.20
CA LEU A 108 -7.36 -1.31 5.50
C LEU A 108 -8.39 -1.33 6.62
N VAL A 109 -8.21 -0.49 7.64
CA VAL A 109 -9.17 -0.31 8.72
C VAL A 109 -9.75 1.10 8.62
N VAL A 110 -11.07 1.19 8.52
CA VAL A 110 -11.84 2.43 8.53
C VAL A 110 -12.95 2.29 9.56
N ASP A 111 -13.00 3.17 10.57
CA ASP A 111 -13.96 3.10 11.68
C ASP A 111 -14.06 1.70 12.33
N GLY A 112 -12.92 1.04 12.51
CA GLY A 112 -12.84 -0.31 13.10
C GLY A 112 -13.27 -1.45 12.16
N LYS A 113 -13.70 -1.17 10.94
CA LYS A 113 -14.01 -2.18 9.92
C LYS A 113 -12.78 -2.48 9.07
N GLU A 114 -12.31 -3.73 9.12
CA GLU A 114 -11.22 -4.21 8.29
C GLU A 114 -11.71 -4.63 6.89
N THR A 115 -10.98 -4.22 5.86
CA THR A 115 -11.11 -4.65 4.47
C THR A 115 -9.75 -5.16 3.98
N VAL A 116 -9.68 -6.41 3.56
CA VAL A 116 -8.44 -7.01 3.03
C VAL A 116 -8.50 -7.01 1.51
N TYR A 117 -7.52 -6.37 0.88
CA TYR A 117 -7.43 -6.26 -0.57
C TYR A 117 -6.68 -7.47 -1.16
N PRO A 118 -6.91 -7.78 -2.45
CA PRO A 118 -6.14 -8.82 -3.14
C PRO A 118 -4.64 -8.49 -3.11
N ARG A 119 -3.84 -9.47 -2.70
CA ARG A 119 -2.39 -9.35 -2.74
C ARG A 119 -1.88 -9.32 -4.18
N THR A 120 -0.83 -8.56 -4.41
CA THR A 120 -0.13 -8.48 -5.69
C THR A 120 1.11 -9.35 -5.66
N MET A 121 1.23 -10.21 -6.66
CA MET A 121 2.43 -11.00 -6.95
C MET A 121 3.27 -10.24 -7.98
N PHE A 122 4.58 -10.43 -7.96
CA PHE A 122 5.40 -9.97 -9.07
C PHE A 122 5.12 -10.83 -10.32
N GLU A 123 4.61 -10.20 -11.37
CA GLU A 123 4.27 -10.88 -12.64
C GLU A 123 5.42 -10.85 -13.66
N GLY A 124 6.59 -10.31 -13.31
CA GLY A 124 7.66 -10.00 -14.26
C GLY A 124 7.59 -8.54 -14.72
N ALA A 125 8.71 -7.99 -15.18
CA ALA A 125 8.67 -6.76 -15.97
C ALA A 125 8.04 -7.10 -17.34
N PRO A 126 7.09 -6.30 -17.85
CA PRO A 126 6.84 -6.30 -19.29
C PRO A 126 8.07 -5.65 -19.92
N PHE A 127 9.04 -6.50 -20.30
CA PHE A 127 10.20 -6.22 -21.14
C PHE A 127 11.10 -5.01 -20.77
#